data_AF-R7HR05-F1
#
_entry.id   AF-R7HR05-F1
#
_cell.length_a   1.000
_cell.length_b   1.000
_cell.length_c   1.000
_cell.angle_alpha   90.00
_cell.angle_beta   90.00
_cell.angle_gamma   90.00
#
_symmetry.space_group_name_H-M   'P 1'
#
loop_
_entity.id
_entity.type
_entity.pdbx_description
1 polymer ?
#
loop_
_entity_poly.entity_id
_entity_poly.type
_entity_poly.pdbx_seq_one_letter_code
_entity_poly.pdbx_strand_id
1 'polypeptide(L)' 'MDKYICTVCDWVYDPEIGDPEHGIAPGTKFEDIPDDWVCPLCGVGKEDFEKID' A
#
# COMPACT_ATOMS: atom_id res chain seq x y z
N MET A 1 -12.88 -2.71 -0.51
CA MET A 1 -11.68 -3.10 0.26
C MET A 1 -11.16 -1.84 0.93
N ASP A 2 -10.49 -1.96 2.07
CA ASP A 2 -10.05 -0.80 2.83
C ASP A 2 -8.80 -0.17 2.21
N LYS A 3 -8.78 1.15 2.08
CA LYS A 3 -7.61 1.90 1.60
C LYS A 3 -6.66 2.18 2.75
N TYR A 4 -5.38 2.35 2.43
CA TYR A 4 -4.34 2.63 3.42
C TYR A 4 -3.54 3.86 3.00
N ILE A 5 -3.23 4.75 3.95
CA ILE A 5 -2.41 5.93 3.73
C ILE A 5 -1.04 5.75 4.39
N CYS A 6 0.02 6.05 3.65
CA CYS A 6 1.36 6.16 4.19
C CYS A 6 1.43 7.41 5.07
N THR A 7 1.67 7.24 6.36
CA THR A 7 1.73 8.34 7.34
C THR A 7 2.97 9.22 7.21
N VAL A 8 3.93 8.82 6.35
CA VAL A 8 5.19 9.55 6.10
C VAL A 8 5.10 10.49 4.89
N CYS A 9 4.36 10.11 3.85
CA CYS A 9 4.33 10.86 2.58
C CYS A 9 2.93 11.03 1.96
N ASP A 10 1.89 10.59 2.66
CA ASP A 10 0.48 10.70 2.27
C ASP A 10 0.09 9.93 0.99
N TRP A 11 0.95 9.03 0.48
CA TRP A 11 0.57 8.13 -0.60
C TRP A 11 -0.54 7.17 -0.16
N VAL A 12 -1.54 6.95 -1.01
CA VAL A 12 -2.67 6.07 -0.72
C VAL A 12 -2.57 4.79 -1.54
N TYR A 13 -2.49 3.65 -0.84
CA TYR A 13 -2.75 2.35 -1.44
C TYR A 13 -4.25 2.15 -1.62
N ASP A 14 -4.68 2.00 -2.87
CA ASP A 14 -6.03 1.60 -3.23
C ASP A 14 -6.03 0.14 -3.69
N PRO A 15 -6.61 -0.81 -2.94
CA PRO A 15 -6.69 -2.20 -3.34
C PRO A 15 -7.34 -2.42 -4.71
N GLU A 16 -8.23 -1.53 -5.16
CA GLU A 16 -8.86 -1.67 -6.49
C GLU A 16 -7.88 -1.38 -7.62
N ILE A 17 -6.82 -0.62 -7.35
CA ILE A 17 -5.76 -0.27 -8.29
C ILE A 17 -4.55 -1.19 -8.10
N GLY A 18 -4.23 -1.55 -6.86
CA GLY A 18 -2.99 -2.23 -6.50
C GLY A 18 -1.76 -1.33 -6.64
N ASP A 19 -0.62 -1.95 -6.88
CA ASP A 19 0.64 -1.30 -7.25
C ASP A 19 1.36 -2.13 -8.32
N PRO A 20 0.84 -2.19 -9.57
CA PRO A 20 1.27 -3.17 -10.57
C PRO A 20 2.71 -2.97 -11.05
N GLU A 21 3.20 -1.73 -11.02
CA GLU A 21 4.58 -1.39 -11.38
C GLU A 21 5.58 -2.01 -10.40
N HIS A 22 5.16 -2.26 -9.16
CA HIS A 22 5.95 -2.91 -8.11
C HIS A 22 5.43 -4.32 -7.76
N GLY A 23 4.66 -4.94 -8.68
CA GLY A 23 4.28 -6.35 -8.58
C GLY A 23 3.03 -6.63 -7.74
N ILE A 24 2.28 -5.63 -7.32
CA ILE A 24 1.03 -5.80 -6.57
C ILE A 24 -0.15 -5.65 -7.52
N ALA A 25 -0.85 -6.75 -7.80
CA ALA A 25 -1.95 -6.74 -8.77
C ALA A 25 -3.18 -5.97 -8.23
N PRO A 26 -4.02 -5.41 -9.12
CA PRO A 26 -5.33 -4.86 -8.73
C PRO A 26 -6.18 -5.94 -8.03
N GLY A 27 -6.90 -5.54 -7.00
CA GLY A 27 -7.69 -6.42 -6.12
C GLY A 27 -6.92 -7.03 -4.95
N THR A 28 -5.62 -6.74 -4.79
CA THR A 28 -4.82 -7.24 -3.66
C THR A 28 -5.14 -6.43 -2.41
N LYS A 29 -5.56 -7.08 -1.31
CA LYS A 29 -5.78 -6.37 -0.04
C LYS A 29 -4.43 -5.93 0.53
N PHE A 30 -4.40 -4.83 1.28
CA PHE A 30 -3.17 -4.36 1.91
C PHE A 30 -2.52 -5.42 2.83
N GLU A 31 -3.35 -6.18 3.55
CA GLU A 31 -2.91 -7.28 4.42
C GLU A 31 -2.22 -8.42 3.63
N ASP A 32 -2.59 -8.63 2.36
CA ASP A 32 -2.07 -9.68 1.50
C ASP A 32 -0.80 -9.25 0.72
N ILE A 33 -0.38 -7.99 0.81
CA ILE A 33 0.86 -7.49 0.20
C ILE A 33 2.08 -8.16 0.89
N PRO A 34 3.11 -8.60 0.14
CA PRO A 34 4.36 -9.10 0.72
C PRO A 34 5.00 -8.14 1.74
N ASP A 35 5.63 -8.68 2.79
CA ASP A 35 6.24 -7.87 3.86
C ASP A 35 7.48 -7.09 3.40
N ASP A 36 8.08 -7.44 2.26
CA ASP A 36 9.21 -6.75 1.65
C ASP A 36 8.79 -5.62 0.69
N TRP A 37 7.50 -5.45 0.44
CA TRP A 37 6.99 -4.30 -0.29
C TRP A 37 7.15 -3.02 0.53
N VAL A 38 7.45 -1.93 -0.16
CA VAL A 38 7.64 -0.61 0.43
C VAL A 38 6.81 0.42 -0.32
N CYS A 39 6.46 1.52 0.34
CA CYS A 39 5.78 2.64 -0.27
C CYS A 39 6.49 3.09 -1.55
N PRO A 40 5.82 3.16 -2.72
CA PRO A 40 6.47 3.46 -4.00
C PRO A 40 6.99 4.91 -4.08
N LEU A 41 6.54 5.80 -3.18
CA LEU A 41 7.00 7.19 -3.15
C LEU A 41 8.18 7.43 -2.22
N CYS A 42 8.20 6.82 -1.02
CA CYS A 42 9.20 7.14 0.01
C CYS A 42 10.00 5.94 0.53
N GLY A 43 9.65 4.71 0.16
CA GLY A 43 10.42 3.50 0.48
C GLY A 43 10.28 2.98 1.91
N VAL A 44 9.33 3.49 2.71
CA VAL A 44 9.03 2.95 4.04
C VAL A 44 8.17 1.68 3.96
N GLY A 45 8.23 0.84 4.98
CA GLY A 45 7.52 -0.44 5.02
C GLY A 45 6.02 -0.31 5.32
N LYS A 46 5.34 -1.46 5.34
CA LYS A 46 3.89 -1.55 5.62
C LYS A 46 3.51 -1.07 7.02
N GLU A 47 4.45 -1.07 7.96
CA GLU A 47 4.28 -0.59 9.34
C GLU A 47 3.97 0.91 9.44
N ASP A 48 4.32 1.69 8.42
CA ASP A 48 4.10 3.14 8.37
C ASP A 48 2.78 3.51 7.66
N PHE A 49 1.88 2.54 7.47
CA PHE A 49 0.58 2.74 6.85
C PHE A 49 -0.57 2.58 7.86
N GLU A 50 -1.57 3.45 7.72
CA GLU A 50 -2.80 3.38 8.50
C GLU A 50 -4.01 3.19 7.57
N LYS A 51 -4.99 2.42 8.04
CA LYS A 51 -6.26 2.24 7.34
C LYS A 51 -7.02 3.57 7.32
N ILE A 52 -7.53 3.94 6.16
CA ILE A 52 -8.43 5.09 5.98
C ILE A 52 -9.85 4.62 6.29
N ASP A 53 -10.53 5.32 7.21
CA ASP A 53 -11.96 5.13 7.50
C ASP A 53 -12.88 5.64 6.38
#